data_AF-A0A3M1EUF9-F1
#
_entry.id   AF-A0A3M1EUF9-F1
#
_cell.length_a   1.000
_cell.length_b   1.000
_cell.length_c   1.000
_cell.angle_alpha   90.00
_cell.angle_beta   90.00
_cell.angle_gamma   90.00
#
_symmetry.space_group_name_H-M   'P 1'
#
loop_
_entity.id
_entity.type
_entity.pdbx_description
1 polymer ?
#
loop_
_entity_poly.entity_id
_entity_poly.type
_entity_poly.pdbx_seq_one_letter_code
_entity_poly.pdbx_strand_id
1 'polypeptide(L)' 'MSFPFLTRPLPYLTSEQMVEVDRAMVEDFHIELVQMMENAGRCLAHLARARFWGGNPAGKGVV' A
#
# COMPACT_ATOMS: atom_id res chain seq x y z
N MET A 1 -2.29 -7.67 14.29
CA MET A 1 -1.54 -7.61 13.02
C MET A 1 -0.25 -6.87 13.32
N SER A 2 0.90 -7.40 12.89
CA SER A 2 2.18 -6.70 13.05
C SER A 2 2.42 -5.86 11.80
N PHE A 3 2.87 -4.62 11.96
CA PHE A 3 3.25 -3.75 10.84
C PHE A 3 4.77 -3.63 10.79
N PRO A 4 5.39 -3.73 9.60
CA PRO A 4 6.81 -3.50 9.47
C PRO A 4 7.12 -2.03 9.75
N PHE A 5 8.18 -1.80 10.52
CA PHE A 5 8.78 -0.49 10.71
C PHE A 5 10.13 -0.44 10.01
N LEU A 6 10.47 0.71 9.43
CA LEU A 6 11.75 0.91 8.78
C LEU A 6 12.87 0.92 9.84
N THR A 7 13.81 -0.01 9.71
CA THR A 7 15.01 -0.08 10.56
C THR A 7 16.23 0.57 9.92
N ARG A 8 16.12 0.95 8.64
CA ARG A 8 17.15 1.61 7.83
C ARG A 8 16.51 2.55 6.81
N PRO A 9 17.23 3.57 6.32
CA PRO A 9 16.74 4.43 5.24
C PRO A 9 16.39 3.63 3.98
N LEU A 10 15.29 4.00 3.32
CA LEU A 10 14.93 3.51 2.00
C LEU A 10 15.27 4.55 0.93
N PRO A 11 15.74 4.13 -0.25
CA PRO A 11 15.93 5.05 -1.36
C PRO A 11 14.58 5.57 -1.85
N TYR A 12 14.58 6.82 -2.30
CA TYR A 12 13.43 7.45 -2.95
C TYR A 12 13.50 7.21 -4.46
N LEU A 13 12.34 7.10 -5.09
CA LEU A 13 12.19 7.03 -6.54
C LEU A 13 11.72 8.38 -7.08
N THR A 14 12.23 8.76 -8.24
CA THR A 14 11.64 9.84 -9.06
C THR A 14 10.36 9.35 -9.72
N SER A 15 9.55 10.26 -10.26
CA SER A 15 8.35 9.89 -11.02
C SER A 15 8.66 9.02 -12.23
N GLU A 16 9.75 9.32 -12.96
CA GLU A 16 10.21 8.52 -14.10
C GLU A 16 10.58 7.10 -13.68
N GLN A 17 11.25 6.94 -12.54
CA GLN A 17 11.58 5.63 -11.99
C GLN A 17 10.33 4.87 -11.54
N MET A 18 9.33 5.56 -10.99
CA MET A 18 8.08 4.93 -10.61
C MET A 18 7.32 4.37 -11.82
N VAL A 19 7.36 5.05 -12.98
CA VAL A 19 6.78 4.54 -14.23
C VAL A 19 7.44 3.24 -14.66
N GLU A 20 8.76 3.12 -14.53
CA GLU A 20 9.47 1.87 -14.86
C GLU A 20 9.14 0.74 -13.88
N VAL A 21 8.93 1.05 -12.60
CA VAL A 21 8.43 0.07 -11.62
C VAL A 21 7.04 -0.42 -12.01
N ASP A 22 6.10 0.47 -12.31
CA ASP A 22 4.74 0.12 -12.72
C ASP A 22 4.74 -0.73 -14.00
N ARG A 23 5.63 -0.42 -14.95
CA ARG A 23 5.80 -1.23 -16.17
C ARG A 23 6.30 -2.64 -15.86
N ALA A 24 7.35 -2.78 -15.05
CA ALA A 24 7.89 -4.08 -14.67
C ALA A 24 6.84 -4.96 -13.95
N MET A 25 5.99 -4.35 -13.11
CA MET A 25 4.90 -5.07 -12.43
C MET A 25 3.95 -5.77 -13.41
N VAL A 26 3.61 -5.13 -14.52
CA VAL A 26 2.71 -5.69 -15.54
C VAL A 26 3.46 -6.60 -16.50
N GLU A 27 4.58 -6.13 -17.06
CA GLU A 27 5.28 -6.81 -18.15
C GLU A 27 6.09 -8.01 -17.67
N ASP A 28 6.84 -7.87 -16.59
CA ASP A 28 7.76 -8.91 -16.11
C ASP A 28 7.12 -9.79 -15.03
N PHE A 29 6.33 -9.19 -14.14
CA PHE A 29 5.73 -9.91 -13.00
C PHE A 29 4.28 -10.34 -13.25
N HIS A 30 3.65 -9.89 -14.33
CA HIS A 30 2.26 -10.22 -14.69
C HIS A 30 1.26 -9.92 -13.56
N ILE A 31 1.50 -8.83 -12.83
CA ILE A 31 0.63 -8.30 -11.79
C ILE A 31 -0.10 -7.10 -12.38
N GLU A 32 -1.38 -7.28 -12.63
CA GLU A 32 -2.22 -6.26 -13.23
C GLU A 32 -2.48 -5.08 -12.28
N LEU A 33 -2.74 -3.90 -12.85
CA LEU A 33 -3.03 -2.69 -12.08
C LEU A 33 -4.14 -2.91 -11.04
N VAL A 34 -5.22 -3.62 -11.40
CA VAL A 34 -6.32 -3.92 -10.46
C VAL A 34 -5.84 -4.74 -9.26
N GLN A 35 -4.93 -5.67 -9.47
CA GLN A 35 -4.35 -6.48 -8.38
C GLN A 35 -3.46 -5.63 -7.48
N MET A 36 -2.67 -4.73 -8.06
CA MET A 36 -1.86 -3.77 -7.30
C MET A 36 -2.74 -2.84 -6.46
N MET A 37 -3.80 -2.29 -7.05
CA MET A 37 -4.73 -1.38 -6.37
C MET A 37 -5.49 -2.07 -5.24
N GLU A 38 -5.96 -3.30 -5.45
CA GLU A 38 -6.61 -4.10 -4.41
C GLU A 38 -5.65 -4.40 -3.25
N ASN A 39 -4.41 -4.79 -3.54
CA ASN A 39 -3.41 -5.04 -2.51
C ASN A 39 -3.05 -3.77 -1.73
N ALA A 40 -2.82 -2.65 -2.42
CA ALA A 40 -2.52 -1.36 -1.80
C ALA A 40 -3.69 -0.89 -0.91
N GLY A 41 -4.92 -0.95 -1.43
CA GLY A 41 -6.13 -0.58 -0.69
C GLY A 41 -6.32 -1.44 0.56
N ARG A 42 -6.15 -2.76 0.44
CA ARG A 42 -6.21 -3.70 1.57
C ARG A 42 -5.20 -3.35 2.65
N CYS A 43 -3.93 -3.18 2.29
CA CYS A 43 -2.86 -2.83 3.22
C CYS A 43 -3.17 -1.52 3.95
N LEU A 44 -3.60 -0.48 3.21
CA LEU A 44 -3.97 0.81 3.79
C LEU A 44 -5.18 0.69 4.74
N ALA A 45 -6.22 -0.05 4.34
CA ALA A 45 -7.40 -0.27 5.18
C ALA A 45 -7.05 -1.01 6.49
N HIS A 46 -6.14 -1.99 6.45
CA HIS A 46 -5.64 -2.65 7.65
C HIS A 46 -4.89 -1.69 8.57
N LEU A 47 -4.00 -0.87 8.02
CA LEU A 47 -3.25 0.12 8.78
C LEU A 47 -4.19 1.14 9.43
N ALA A 48 -5.12 1.69 8.66
CA ALA A 48 -6.08 2.68 9.15
C ALA A 48 -6.99 2.09 10.25
N ARG A 49 -7.48 0.86 10.06
CA ARG A 49 -8.27 0.14 11.06
C ARG A 49 -7.53 -0.07 12.37
N ALA A 50 -6.25 -0.42 12.31
CA ALA A 50 -5.43 -0.59 13.50
C ALA A 50 -5.10 0.75 14.18
N ARG A 51 -4.80 1.79 13.39
CA ARG A 51 -4.27 3.05 13.92
C ARG A 51 -5.33 4.03 14.41
N PHE A 52 -6.51 4.05 13.79
CA PHE A 52 -7.53 5.07 14.03
C PHE A 52 -8.86 4.51 14.53
N TRP A 53 -9.18 3.24 14.25
CA TRP A 53 -10.50 2.67 14.56
C TRP A 53 -10.49 1.58 15.62
N GLY A 54 -9.38 1.36 16.34
CA GLY A 54 -9.32 0.39 17.43
C GLY A 54 -9.71 -1.03 17.00
N GLY A 55 -9.44 -1.37 15.73
CA GLY A 55 -9.81 -2.67 15.16
C GLY A 55 -11.21 -2.74 14.52
N ASN A 56 -12.12 -1.78 14.74
CA ASN A 56 -13.48 -1.79 14.19
C ASN A 56 -13.91 -0.41 13.63
N PRO A 57 -14.02 -0.27 12.29
CA PRO A 57 -14.44 0.98 11.64
C PRO A 57 -15.96 1.16 11.57
N ALA A 58 -16.77 0.15 11.92
CA ALA A 58 -18.22 0.24 11.83
C ALA A 58 -18.77 1.41 12.69
N GLY A 59 -19.64 2.23 12.08
CA GLY A 59 -20.24 3.39 12.75
C GLY A 59 -19.28 4.55 12.99
N LYS A 60 -18.05 4.52 12.45
CA LYS A 60 -17.05 5.59 12.60
C LYS A 60 -16.89 6.33 11.27
N GLY A 61 -16.90 7.66 11.32
CA GLY A 61 -16.66 8.52 10.17
C GLY A 61 -15.18 8.81 9.95
N VAL A 62 -14.82 9.07 8.70
CA VAL A 62 -13.59 9.78 8.33
C VAL A 62 -13.96 11.25 8.22
N VAL A 63 -13.21 12.14 8.88
CA VAL A 63 -13.41 13.61 8.83
C VAL A 63 -12.31 14.24 8.00
#